data_AF-A0A2K8N4E9-F1
#
_entry.id   AF-A0A2K8N4E9-F1
#
_cell.length_a   1.000
_cell.length_b   1.000
_cell.length_c   1.000
_cell.angle_alpha   90.00
_cell.angle_beta   90.00
_cell.angle_gamma   90.00
#
_symmetry.space_group_name_H-M   'P 1'
#
loop_
_entity.id
_entity.type
_entity.pdbx_description
1 polymer ?
#
loop_
_entity_poly.entity_id
_entity_poly.type
_entity_poly.pdbx_seq_one_letter_code
_entity_poly.pdbx_strand_id
1 'polypeptide(L)'
;MRGFRRAESSLSLFRRHGVNLKRMVGSHMVCPVCGKRTVGKIGGHHYYCRECCHVIQKQGDQIKVYEISEDGKLTFLRTAG
;
A
#
# COMPACT_ATOMS: atom_id res chain seq x y z
N MET A 1 -17.53 6.36 -9.61
CA MET A 1 -16.33 5.92 -10.35
C MET A 1 -15.12 6.67 -9.81
N ARG A 2 -14.40 6.12 -8.83
CA ARG A 2 -13.27 6.79 -8.17
C ARG A 2 -12.06 5.86 -8.21
N GLY A 3 -10.92 6.30 -8.76
CA GLY A 3 -9.63 5.73 -8.34
C GLY A 3 -8.57 5.33 -9.36
N PHE A 4 -8.70 5.57 -10.67
CA PHE A 4 -7.75 4.97 -11.64
C PHE A 4 -6.63 5.86 -12.21
N ARG A 5 -6.34 7.05 -11.66
CA ARG A 5 -5.31 7.96 -12.26
C ARG A 5 -4.11 8.33 -11.37
N ARG A 6 -3.91 7.72 -10.19
CA ARG A 6 -2.93 8.27 -9.21
C ARG A 6 -1.83 7.32 -8.69
N ALA A 7 -1.70 6.11 -9.23
CA ALA A 7 -0.67 5.15 -8.79
C ALA A 7 0.71 5.33 -9.45
N GLU A 8 0.83 6.17 -10.48
CA GLU A 8 2.08 6.30 -11.24
C GLU A 8 3.07 7.28 -10.59
N SER A 9 2.56 8.28 -9.85
CA SER A 9 3.39 9.29 -9.17
C SER A 9 4.04 8.78 -7.88
N SER A 10 3.61 7.64 -7.34
CA SER A 10 4.14 7.07 -6.09
C SER A 10 5.38 6.20 -6.34
N LEU A 11 5.48 5.57 -7.51
CA LEU A 11 6.57 4.63 -7.87
C LEU A 11 7.94 5.31 -7.95
N SER A 12 8.00 6.61 -8.25
CA SER A 12 9.23 7.40 -8.28
C SER A 12 9.75 7.79 -6.88
N LEU A 13 8.89 7.82 -5.86
CA LEU A 13 9.30 7.96 -4.46
C LEU A 13 9.90 6.66 -3.89
N PHE A 14 9.44 5.49 -4.37
CA PHE A 14 9.94 4.19 -3.90
C PHE A 14 11.35 3.83 -4.40
N ARG A 15 11.82 4.40 -5.52
CA ARG A 15 13.15 4.03 -6.09
C ARG A 15 14.37 4.59 -5.36
N ARG A 16 14.25 5.59 -4.48
CA ARG A 16 15.41 6.12 -3.74
C ARG A 16 15.90 5.21 -2.60
N HIS A 17 15.13 4.19 -2.20
CA HIS A 17 15.45 3.31 -1.06
C HIS A 17 15.70 1.83 -1.42
N GLY A 18 15.97 1.49 -2.68
CA GLY A 18 16.45 0.14 -3.03
C GLY A 18 15.44 -0.99 -2.78
N VAL A 19 14.15 -0.77 -3.01
CA VAL A 19 13.14 -1.83 -2.88
C VAL A 19 13.24 -2.81 -4.06
N ASN A 20 13.67 -4.03 -3.77
CA ASN A 20 13.78 -5.11 -4.75
C ASN A 20 12.43 -5.83 -4.90
N LEU A 21 11.74 -5.60 -6.02
CA LEU A 21 10.43 -6.18 -6.36
C LEU A 21 10.46 -7.70 -6.61
N LYS A 22 11.63 -8.36 -6.55
CA LYS A 22 11.85 -9.74 -7.03
C LYS A 22 11.51 -10.85 -6.02
N ARG A 23 10.87 -10.51 -4.89
CA ARG A 23 10.50 -11.48 -3.81
C ARG A 23 9.01 -11.48 -3.46
N MET A 24 8.12 -11.18 -4.41
CA MET A 24 6.65 -11.32 -4.24
C MET A 24 6.15 -12.72 -4.60
N VAL A 25 6.67 -13.76 -3.95
CA VAL A 25 6.00 -15.08 -3.91
C VAL A 25 5.69 -15.38 -2.45
N GLY A 26 4.41 -15.30 -2.07
CA GLY A 26 3.93 -15.85 -0.80
C GLY A 26 3.35 -14.90 0.25
N SER A 27 2.69 -13.80 -0.12
CA SER A 27 1.86 -13.06 0.85
C SER A 27 0.41 -13.01 0.37
N HIS A 28 -0.40 -13.93 0.90
CA HIS A 28 -1.85 -14.04 0.70
C HIS A 28 -2.58 -12.88 1.42
N MET A 29 -2.08 -11.65 1.29
CA MET A 29 -2.62 -10.48 1.97
C MET A 29 -3.75 -9.89 1.14
N VAL A 30 -4.95 -9.94 1.69
CA VAL A 30 -6.12 -9.29 1.13
C VAL A 30 -6.14 -7.84 1.60
N CYS A 31 -6.44 -6.90 0.70
CA CYS A 31 -6.60 -5.51 1.07
C CYS A 31 -7.76 -5.37 2.07
N PRO A 32 -7.54 -4.86 3.30
CA PRO A 32 -8.61 -4.69 4.29
C PRO A 32 -9.58 -3.54 3.95
N VAL A 33 -9.31 -2.79 2.88
CA VAL A 33 -10.13 -1.67 2.40
C VAL A 33 -11.09 -2.11 1.29
N CYS A 34 -10.60 -2.84 0.29
CA CYS A 34 -11.39 -3.22 -0.89
C CYS A 34 -11.54 -4.74 -1.09
N GLY A 35 -10.93 -5.58 -0.25
CA GLY A 35 -11.02 -7.04 -0.35
C GLY A 35 -10.24 -7.67 -1.51
N LYS A 36 -9.42 -6.90 -2.23
CA LYS A 36 -8.67 -7.39 -3.40
C LYS A 36 -7.32 -8.00 -3.01
N ARG A 37 -6.85 -8.98 -3.77
CA ARG A 37 -5.57 -9.70 -3.56
C ARG A 37 -4.37 -9.06 -4.26
N THR A 38 -4.58 -7.96 -4.95
CA THR A 38 -3.57 -7.19 -5.69
C THR A 38 -2.85 -6.20 -4.77
N VAL A 39 -2.37 -6.71 -3.63
CA VAL A 39 -1.59 -5.96 -2.63
C VAL A 39 -0.12 -6.33 -2.77
N GLY A 40 0.73 -5.34 -3.00
CA GLY A 40 2.18 -5.51 -3.11
C GLY A 40 2.92 -4.89 -1.92
N LYS A 41 4.00 -5.53 -1.46
CA LYS A 41 4.89 -4.97 -0.43
C LYS A 41 5.73 -3.81 -0.99
N ILE A 42 5.76 -2.68 -0.29
CA ILE A 42 6.51 -1.46 -0.69
C ILE A 42 7.75 -1.20 0.17
N GLY A 43 7.89 -1.87 1.31
CA GLY A 43 9.08 -1.78 2.17
C GLY A 43 8.76 -2.14 3.62
N GLY A 44 9.70 -2.75 4.35
CA GLY A 44 9.53 -3.08 5.78
C GLY A 44 8.24 -3.84 6.10
N HIS A 45 7.32 -3.17 6.80
CA HIS A 45 5.99 -3.66 7.18
C HIS A 45 4.85 -3.01 6.38
N HIS A 46 5.17 -2.28 5.32
CA HIS A 46 4.24 -1.54 4.49
C HIS A 46 3.92 -2.26 3.17
N TYR A 47 2.67 -2.16 2.79
CA TYR A 47 2.04 -2.76 1.62
C TYR A 47 1.20 -1.71 0.91
N TYR A 48 1.01 -1.86 -0.38
CA TYR A 48 0.24 -0.95 -1.23
C TYR A 48 -0.77 -1.75 -2.02
N CYS A 49 -2.03 -1.29 -2.00
CA CYS A 49 -3.08 -1.87 -2.82
C CYS A 49 -3.19 -1.13 -4.15
N ARG A 50 -3.03 -1.86 -5.26
CA ARG A 50 -3.14 -1.28 -6.60
C ARG A 50 -4.55 -0.84 -6.97
N GLU A 51 -5.57 -1.44 -6.35
CA GLU A 51 -6.98 -1.21 -6.70
C GLU A 51 -7.55 0.03 -6.02
N CYS A 52 -7.34 0.15 -4.71
CA CYS A 52 -7.86 1.28 -3.94
C CYS A 52 -6.80 2.36 -3.67
N CYS A 53 -5.55 2.18 -4.10
CA CYS A 53 -4.45 3.11 -3.90
C CYS A 53 -4.15 3.46 -2.43
N HIS A 54 -4.51 2.60 -1.48
CA HIS A 54 -4.20 2.79 -0.06
C HIS A 54 -2.91 2.06 0.32
N VAL A 55 -2.18 2.64 1.27
CA VAL A 55 -1.03 2.02 1.92
C VAL A 55 -1.50 1.33 3.20
N ILE A 56 -0.97 0.15 3.46
CA ILE A 56 -1.32 -0.70 4.59
C ILE A 56 -0.03 -1.01 5.33
N GLN A 57 0.04 -0.74 6.62
CA GLN A 57 1.16 -1.06 7.48
C GLN A 57 0.74 -2.15 8.46
N LYS A 58 1.47 -3.27 8.49
CA LYS A 58 1.22 -4.37 9.42
C LYS A 58 2.25 -4.36 10.55
N GLN A 59 1.85 -3.94 11.74
CA GLN A 59 2.69 -3.91 12.93
C GLN A 59 2.21 -4.97 13.91
N GLY A 60 2.77 -6.19 13.81
CA GLY A 60 2.29 -7.35 14.57
C GLY A 60 0.84 -7.70 14.19
N ASP A 61 -0.06 -7.62 15.18
CA ASP A 61 -1.51 -7.81 15.03
C ASP A 61 -2.25 -6.55 14.59
N GLN A 62 -1.63 -5.38 14.67
CA GLN A 62 -2.27 -4.12 14.29
C GLN A 62 -2.06 -3.83 12.81
N ILE A 63 -3.14 -3.54 12.09
CA ILE A 63 -3.08 -3.08 10.70
C ILE A 63 -3.45 -1.61 10.65
N LYS A 64 -2.55 -0.76 10.17
CA LYS A 64 -2.83 0.67 9.94
C LYS A 64 -3.02 0.92 8.46
N VAL A 65 -4.05 1.67 8.09
CA VAL A 65 -4.36 2.05 6.71
C VAL A 65 -4.11 3.53 6.55
N TYR A 66 -3.42 3.86 5.46
CA TYR A 66 -3.07 5.21 5.07
C TYR A 66 -3.63 5.51 3.68
N GLU A 67 -4.22 6.69 3.53
CA GLU A 67 -4.60 7.26 2.25
C GLU A 67 -3.43 8.09 1.70
N ILE A 68 -3.29 8.13 0.37
CA ILE A 68 -2.32 8.98 -0.30
C ILE A 68 -3.04 10.28 -0.65
N SER A 69 -2.67 11.37 0.03
CA SER A 69 -3.18 12.71 -0.29
C SER A 69 -2.68 13.19 -1.66
N GLU A 70 -3.30 14.24 -2.17
CA GLU A 70 -3.01 14.75 -3.53
C GLU A 70 -1.54 15.14 -3.73
N ASP A 71 -0.88 15.60 -2.66
CA ASP A 71 0.56 15.93 -2.60
C ASP A 71 1.48 14.70 -2.50
N GLY A 72 0.93 13.48 -2.49
CA GLY A 72 1.70 12.24 -2.35
C GLY A 72 2.12 11.91 -0.91
N LYS A 73 1.58 12.63 0.09
CA LYS A 73 1.79 12.33 1.52
C LYS A 73 0.88 11.20 1.99
N LEU A 74 1.35 10.44 2.98
CA LEU A 74 0.56 9.41 3.65
C LEU A 74 -0.22 10.01 4.81
N THR A 75 -1.54 9.94 4.73
CA THR A 75 -2.46 10.41 5.77
C THR A 75 -3.10 9.20 6.44
N PHE A 76 -3.05 9.13 7.77
CA PHE A 76 -3.66 8.02 8.51
C PHE A 76 -5.18 8.05 8.30
N LEU A 77 -5.73 6.92 7.85
CA LEU A 77 -7.17 6.77 7.60
C LEU A 77 -7.84 6.03 8.75
N ARG A 78 -7.38 4.80 9.04
CA ARG A 78 -7.93 3.95 10.11
C ARG A 78 -7.01 2.81 10.49
N THR A 79 -7.25 2.24 11.66
CA THR A 79 -6.70 0.93 12.05
C THR A 79 -7.72 -0.16 11.70
N ALA A 80 -7.26 -1.28 11.16
CA ALA A 80 -8.00 -2.53 11.03
C ALA A 80 -7.43 -3.53 12.05
N GLY A 81 -8.33 -4.16 12.79
CA GLY A 81 -8.06 -5.22 13.76
C GLY A 81 -9.01 -6.38 13.50
#